data_AF-A0A938KMC7-F1
#
_entry.id   AF-A0A938KMC7-F1
#
_cell.length_a   1.000
_cell.length_b   1.000
_cell.length_c   1.000
_cell.angle_alpha   90.00
_cell.angle_beta   90.00
_cell.angle_gamma   90.00
#
_symmetry.space_group_name_H-M   'P 1'
#
loop_
_entity.id
_entity.type
_entity.pdbx_description
1 polymer ?
#
loop_
_entity_poly.entity_id
_entity_poly.type
_entity_poly.pdbx_seq_one_letter_code
_entity_poly.pdbx_strand_id
1 'polypeptide(L)'
;FAAFEWWKLAPAPELIRNQPGEFTRRTVLARVLSRDFAVAYLPDNEWVEIDLSTFSAPVAARWFDPVHGRFAPTRGIARNEGTHRFAPPAKGEWVLVLEPQVPTGQNP
;
A
#
# COMPACT_ATOMS: atom_id res chain seq x y z
N PHE A 1 -2.05 -6.78 -18.57
CA PHE A 1 -1.18 -6.23 -17.51
C PHE A 1 -0.97 -4.76 -17.79
N ALA A 2 -1.63 -3.86 -17.05
CA ALA A 2 -1.19 -2.47 -17.04
C ALA A 2 0.08 -2.44 -16.18
N ALA A 3 1.24 -2.27 -16.82
CA ALA A 3 2.50 -2.10 -16.12
C ALA A 3 2.41 -0.83 -15.29
N PHE A 4 2.61 -0.95 -13.98
CA PHE A 4 2.75 0.22 -13.11
C PHE A 4 3.90 1.08 -13.66
N GLU A 5 3.69 2.39 -13.76
CA GLU A 5 4.74 3.34 -14.14
C GLU A 5 5.72 3.51 -12.98
N TRP A 6 6.46 2.44 -12.68
CA TRP A 6 7.36 2.33 -11.52
C TRP A 6 8.38 3.46 -11.45
N TRP A 7 8.74 4.06 -12.60
CA TRP A 7 9.63 5.20 -12.70
C TRP A 7 9.06 6.50 -12.10
N LYS A 8 7.75 6.56 -11.79
CA LYS A 8 7.12 7.69 -11.11
C LYS A 8 7.10 7.57 -9.58
N LEU A 9 7.50 6.41 -9.04
CA LEU A 9 7.53 6.20 -7.59
C LEU A 9 8.71 6.93 -6.96
N ALA A 10 8.43 7.77 -5.97
CA ALA A 10 9.43 8.38 -5.11
C ALA A 10 9.33 7.79 -3.69
N PRO A 11 10.44 7.58 -2.97
CA PRO A 11 10.40 7.20 -1.57
C PRO A 11 9.57 8.19 -0.76
N ALA A 12 8.67 7.67 0.08
CA ALA A 12 7.81 8.45 0.96
C ALA A 12 7.80 7.86 2.39
N PRO A 13 8.98 7.71 3.05
CA PRO A 13 9.09 7.11 4.38
C PRO A 13 8.34 7.91 5.46
N GLU A 14 8.12 9.21 5.24
CA GLU A 14 7.41 10.11 6.15
C GLU A 14 5.94 9.75 6.36
N LEU A 15 5.38 8.90 5.50
CA LEU A 15 4.00 8.40 5.61
C LEU A 15 3.88 7.23 6.59
N ILE A 16 4.98 6.53 6.91
CA ILE A 16 4.95 5.39 7.84
C ILE A 16 5.02 5.91 9.28
N ARG A 17 4.05 5.53 10.13
CA ARG A 17 3.94 6.02 11.51
C ARG A 17 4.52 5.08 12.57
N ASN A 18 4.76 3.81 12.23
CA ASN A 18 5.21 2.79 13.17
C ASN A 18 6.48 2.05 12.70
N GLN A 19 7.47 2.77 12.15
CA GLN A 19 8.72 2.13 11.73
C GLN A 19 9.41 1.38 12.89
N PRO A 20 9.78 0.11 12.72
CA PRO A 20 10.56 -0.60 13.73
C PRO A 20 11.98 -0.03 13.85
N GLY A 21 12.53 -0.09 15.06
CA GLY A 21 13.93 0.24 15.31
C GLY A 21 14.90 -0.74 14.62
N GLU A 22 14.48 -1.99 14.44
CA GLU A 22 15.24 -3.04 13.76
C GLU A 22 15.31 -2.78 12.24
N PHE A 23 16.52 -2.59 11.71
CA PHE A 23 16.72 -2.19 10.32
C PHE A 23 16.22 -3.21 9.29
N THR A 24 16.38 -4.50 9.56
CA THR A 24 15.97 -5.62 8.69
C THR A 24 14.46 -5.75 8.53
N ARG A 25 13.68 -5.16 9.44
CA ARG A 25 12.21 -5.18 9.42
C ARG A 25 11.61 -3.85 8.99
N ARG A 26 12.41 -2.90 8.51
CA ARG A 26 11.88 -1.60 8.08
C ARG A 26 10.99 -1.76 6.87
N THR A 27 9.81 -1.18 6.97
CA THR A 27 8.90 -1.05 5.85
C THR A 27 9.42 0.02 4.90
N VAL A 28 9.38 -0.22 3.60
CA VAL A 28 9.72 0.79 2.58
C VAL A 28 8.44 1.19 1.87
N LEU A 29 8.15 2.49 1.80
CA LEU A 29 7.00 3.02 1.09
C LEU A 29 7.46 3.97 -0.01
N ALA A 30 6.87 3.81 -1.20
CA ALA A 30 7.02 4.75 -2.29
C ALA A 30 5.65 5.16 -2.84
N ARG A 31 5.52 6.42 -3.26
CA ARG A 31 4.26 6.99 -3.77
C ARG A 31 4.53 7.82 -5.01
N VAL A 32 3.58 7.84 -5.95
CA VAL A 32 3.66 8.72 -7.12
C VAL A 32 3.27 10.15 -6.77
N LEU A 33 3.75 11.13 -7.55
CA LEU A 33 3.48 12.56 -7.31
C LEU A 33 1.98 12.93 -7.39
N SER A 34 1.16 12.18 -8.13
CA SER A 34 -0.30 12.37 -8.17
C SER A 34 -1.03 11.98 -6.89
N ARG A 35 -0.33 11.33 -5.93
CA ARG A 35 -0.80 10.94 -4.59
C ARG A 35 -2.04 10.04 -4.58
N ASP A 36 -2.24 9.29 -5.65
CA ASP A 36 -3.34 8.33 -5.84
C ASP A 36 -2.86 6.87 -5.88
N PHE A 37 -1.55 6.65 -6.01
CA PHE A 37 -0.92 5.33 -6.03
C PHE A 37 0.32 5.25 -5.14
N ALA A 38 0.41 4.22 -4.30
CA ALA A 38 1.58 3.92 -3.50
C ALA A 38 1.80 2.41 -3.36
N VAL A 39 3.03 2.03 -3.08
CA VAL A 39 3.41 0.67 -2.71
C VAL A 39 4.21 0.69 -1.42
N ALA A 40 3.96 -0.27 -0.53
CA ALA A 40 4.76 -0.49 0.66
C ALA A 40 5.21 -1.95 0.73
N TYR A 41 6.51 -2.18 0.87
CA TYR A 41 7.08 -3.52 1.07
C TYR A 41 7.35 -3.77 2.54
N LEU A 42 6.84 -4.88 3.05
CA LEU A 42 6.91 -5.34 4.43
C LEU A 42 7.64 -6.70 4.44
N PRO A 43 8.87 -6.79 5.02
CA PRO A 43 9.61 -8.05 5.08
C PRO A 43 8.95 -9.17 5.90
N ASP A 44 8.51 -8.90 7.13
CA ASP A 44 7.76 -9.85 7.98
C ASP A 44 7.12 -9.08 9.13
N ASN A 45 6.38 -8.02 8.79
CA ASN A 45 5.78 -7.10 9.76
C ASN A 45 4.35 -7.54 10.05
N GLU A 46 3.95 -7.53 11.32
CA GLU A 46 2.59 -7.87 11.71
C GLU A 46 1.56 -6.84 11.20
N TRP A 47 1.97 -5.57 11.09
CA TRP A 47 1.22 -4.50 10.45
C TRP A 47 2.10 -3.29 10.11
N VAL A 48 1.56 -2.41 9.27
CA VAL A 48 2.08 -1.06 9.03
C VAL A 48 0.98 -0.03 9.29
N GLU A 49 1.36 1.11 9.87
CA GLU A 49 0.53 2.30 10.00
C GLU A 49 0.98 3.34 8.97
N ILE A 50 0.06 3.74 8.09
CA ILE A 50 0.32 4.68 7.00
C ILE A 50 -0.62 5.87 7.13
N ASP A 51 -0.07 7.08 7.10
CA ASP A 51 -0.85 8.32 7.01
C ASP A 51 -1.37 8.53 5.58
N LEU A 52 -2.69 8.45 5.44
CA LEU A 52 -3.39 8.62 4.18
C LEU A 52 -3.95 10.03 3.97
N SER A 53 -3.76 10.94 4.92
CA SER A 53 -4.32 12.31 4.88
C SER A 53 -3.86 13.12 3.66
N THR A 54 -2.71 12.77 3.08
CA THR A 54 -2.14 13.45 1.92
C THR A 54 -2.49 12.79 0.58
N PHE A 55 -3.25 11.70 0.59
CA PHE A 55 -3.74 11.08 -0.65
C PHE A 55 -4.83 11.94 -1.29
N SER A 56 -4.87 11.96 -2.62
CA SER A 56 -5.78 12.81 -3.40
C SER A 56 -7.25 12.33 -3.36
N ALA A 57 -7.49 11.06 -3.06
CA ALA A 57 -8.80 10.45 -2.94
C ALA A 57 -8.71 9.18 -2.07
N PRO A 58 -9.84 8.63 -1.57
CA PRO A 58 -9.86 7.30 -0.98
C PRO A 58 -9.20 6.27 -1.91
N VAL A 59 -8.47 5.34 -1.33
CA VAL A 59 -7.71 4.32 -2.06
C VAL A 59 -8.24 2.95 -1.76
N ALA A 60 -8.08 2.05 -2.73
CA ALA A 60 -8.21 0.63 -2.45
C ALA A 60 -6.86 0.05 -2.02
N ALA A 61 -6.90 -0.89 -1.10
CA ALA A 61 -5.74 -1.56 -0.54
C ALA A 61 -5.76 -3.05 -0.91
N ARG A 62 -4.66 -3.55 -1.47
CA ARG A 62 -4.50 -4.96 -1.84
C ARG A 62 -3.13 -5.46 -1.43
N TRP A 63 -3.10 -6.69 -0.94
CA TRP A 63 -1.84 -7.37 -0.66
C TRP A 63 -1.37 -8.16 -1.88
N PHE A 64 -0.09 -8.03 -2.21
CA PHE A 64 0.60 -8.80 -3.23
C PHE A 64 1.67 -9.67 -2.57
N ASP A 65 1.65 -10.95 -2.91
CA ASP A 65 2.62 -11.96 -2.51
C ASP A 65 3.77 -11.94 -3.54
N PRO A 66 4.95 -11.40 -3.20
CA PRO A 66 6.06 -11.31 -4.13
C PRO A 66 6.72 -12.67 -4.41
N VAL A 67 6.54 -13.66 -3.53
CA VAL A 67 7.12 -15.00 -3.66
C VAL A 67 6.38 -15.79 -4.75
N HIS A 68 5.05 -15.68 -4.77
CA HIS A 68 4.20 -16.42 -5.71
C HIS A 68 3.67 -15.55 -6.87
N GLY A 69 3.96 -14.26 -6.87
CA GLY A 69 3.58 -13.33 -7.94
C GLY A 69 2.07 -13.11 -8.06
N ARG A 70 1.32 -13.12 -6.94
CA ARG A 70 -0.15 -13.04 -6.96
C ARG A 70 -0.71 -12.08 -5.93
N PHE A 71 -1.87 -11.50 -6.23
CA PHE A 71 -2.62 -10.73 -5.25
C PHE A 71 -3.39 -11.66 -4.30
N ALA A 72 -3.48 -11.26 -3.03
CA ALA A 72 -4.43 -11.82 -2.08
C ALA A 72 -5.87 -11.57 -2.57
N PRO A 73 -6.83 -12.46 -2.22
CA PRO A 73 -8.21 -12.38 -2.71
C PRO A 73 -8.96 -11.15 -2.16
N THR A 74 -8.58 -10.67 -0.98
CA THR A 74 -9.28 -9.56 -0.32
C THR A 74 -8.71 -8.20 -0.71
N ARG A 75 -9.61 -7.27 -1.01
CA ARG A 75 -9.32 -5.84 -1.22
C ARG A 75 -10.06 -5.03 -0.17
N GLY A 76 -9.36 -4.09 0.48
CA GLY A 76 -9.95 -3.12 1.41
C GLY A 76 -10.14 -1.76 0.75
N ILE A 77 -10.96 -0.92 1.38
CA ILE A 77 -11.10 0.51 1.05
C ILE A 77 -10.62 1.30 2.24
N ALA A 78 -9.71 2.25 2.01
CA ALA A 78 -9.24 3.18 3.03
C ALA A 78 -9.57 4.60 2.61
N ARG A 79 -10.14 5.36 3.54
CA ARG A 79 -10.38 6.79 3.36
C ARG A 79 -9.03 7.52 3.31
N ASN A 80 -8.98 8.65 2.62
CA ASN A 80 -7.80 9.51 2.56
C ASN A 80 -7.75 10.45 3.76
N GLU A 81 -7.90 9.92 4.97
CA GLU A 81 -7.91 10.69 6.21
C GLU A 81 -7.13 9.98 7.30
N GLY A 82 -6.32 10.72 8.05
CA GLY A 82 -5.62 10.19 9.22
C GLY A 82 -4.68 9.01 8.91
N THR A 83 -4.37 8.27 9.97
CA THR A 83 -3.50 7.10 9.92
C THR A 83 -4.31 5.82 9.89
N HIS A 84 -4.00 4.94 8.95
CA HIS A 84 -4.63 3.63 8.79
C HIS A 84 -3.65 2.50 9.07
N ARG A 85 -4.13 1.48 9.79
CA ARG A 85 -3.40 0.23 10.03
C ARG A 85 -3.73 -0.81 8.96
N PHE A 86 -2.71 -1.39 8.35
CA PHE A 86 -2.81 -2.48 7.39
C PHE A 86 -2.05 -3.70 7.91
N ALA A 87 -2.72 -4.84 7.99
CA ALA A 87 -2.11 -6.11 8.39
C ALA A 87 -2.05 -7.08 7.18
N PRO A 88 -0.89 -7.70 6.90
CA PRO A 88 -0.80 -8.74 5.88
C PRO A 88 -1.71 -9.93 6.19
N PRO A 89 -2.15 -10.70 5.18
CA PRO A 89 -3.09 -11.80 5.38
C PRO A 89 -2.46 -13.02 6.06
N ALA A 90 -1.12 -13.14 6.05
CA ALA A 90 -0.38 -14.21 6.72
C ALA A 90 1.06 -13.76 7.01
N LYS A 91 1.82 -14.57 7.75
CA LYS A 91 3.26 -14.35 8.02
C LYS A 91 4.07 -14.36 6.71
N GLY A 92 5.14 -13.57 6.65
CA GLY A 92 6.08 -13.51 5.52
C GLY A 92 6.15 -12.13 4.87
N GLU A 93 6.76 -12.11 3.68
CA GLU A 93 6.97 -10.89 2.90
C GLU A 93 5.73 -10.51 2.11
N TRP A 94 5.38 -9.22 2.14
CA TRP A 94 4.21 -8.71 1.45
C TRP A 94 4.45 -7.33 0.86
N VAL A 95 3.80 -7.07 -0.27
CA VAL A 95 3.67 -5.72 -0.82
C VAL A 95 2.24 -5.26 -0.65
N LEU A 96 2.02 -4.19 0.11
CA LEU A 96 0.77 -3.46 0.13
C LEU A 96 0.73 -2.54 -1.10
N VAL A 97 -0.30 -2.70 -1.94
CA VAL A 97 -0.59 -1.81 -3.05
C VAL A 97 -1.78 -0.94 -2.67
N LEU A 98 -1.56 0.37 -2.65
CA LEU A 98 -2.59 1.39 -2.51
C LEU A 98 -2.82 2.00 -3.89
N GLU A 99 -4.02 1.86 -4.42
CA GLU A 99 -4.36 2.27 -5.79
C GLU A 99 -5.69 3.01 -5.81
N PRO A 100 -5.98 3.79 -6.87
CA PRO A 100 -7.27 4.46 -6.99
C PRO A 100 -8.42 3.47 -6.82
N GLN A 101 -9.47 3.92 -6.13
CA GLN A 101 -10.75 3.23 -6.17
C GLN A 101 -11.17 3.17 -7.65
N VAL A 102 -11.41 1.97 -8.17
CA VAL A 102 -12.12 1.84 -9.45
C VAL A 102 -13.55 2.27 -9.13
N PRO A 103 -14.10 3.33 -9.75
CA PRO A 103 -15.48 3.68 -9.51
C PRO A 103 -16.35 2.48 -9.87
N THR A 104 -17.17 2.01 -8.93
CA THR A 104 -18.22 1.05 -9.24
C THR A 104 -19.29 1.78 -10.07
N GLY A 105 -18.99 1.97 -11.36
CA GLY A 105 -19.94 2.46 -12.33
C GLY A 105 -20.96 1.37 -12.62
N GLN A 106 -22.24 1.71 -12.48
CA GLN A 106 -23.40 0.89 -12.80
C GLN A 106 -23.24 0.23 -14.19
N ASN A 107 -23.60 -1.06 -14.25
CA ASN A 107 -23.83 -1.75 -15.50
C ASN A 107 -24.96 -1.03 -16.27
N PRO A 108 -24.83 -0.79 -17.59
CA PRO A 108 -25.99 -0.38 -18.39
C PRO A 108 -27.09 -1.45 -18.38
#